data_AF-A0A426TWY8-F1
#
_entry.id   AF-A0A426TWY8-F1
#
_cell.length_a   1.000
_cell.length_b   1.000
_cell.length_c   1.000
_cell.angle_alpha   90.00
_cell.angle_beta   90.00
_cell.angle_gamma   90.00
#
_symmetry.space_group_name_H-M   'P 1'
#
loop_
_entity.id
_entity.type
_entity.pdbx_description
1 polymer ?
#
loop_
_entity_poly.entity_id
_entity_poly.type
_entity_poly.pdbx_seq_one_letter_code
_entity_poly.pdbx_strand_id
1 'polypeptide(L)'
;MQARILVVDDIDYNRDILARRLKQRGYTVDLAADGGEAVRKMRISVYDLVLLDLMMPVIDGYGVLEVMREDTRLRTIPVIVVSALDELDSVVRCIELGAEDYLIKPINSVLLHAKVDACLERKRLRDHERASLAAARLELELARRTQAEFLPATLPQRAGWDLAAAFHPAREVAGDFYDAFDLAQGRIGLMLGDVCDKGAGAALFMALTRSLLRAYADQACAMGMSPLQALELTNNYLIRHHRHSRIFVTLWFAILDAQTGTLRYINAGHPAPVLLRRSGQYDLLEATGPALAISPEATFPEHEARLEVGDALVAYTDGASEARDANGILLDEERVIAALGRPEPSATALLDRIVAAVQLHTKGAPLEDDITMLAVRRI
;
A
#
# COMPACT_ATOMS: atom_id res chain seq x y z
N MET A 1 31.53 11.47 -3.07
CA MET A 1 32.36 10.31 -3.46
C MET A 1 32.84 10.55 -4.88
N GLN A 2 34.08 10.20 -5.20
CA GLN A 2 34.66 10.41 -6.53
C GLN A 2 34.20 9.29 -7.46
N ALA A 3 33.65 9.61 -8.64
CA ALA A 3 33.11 8.59 -9.55
C ALA A 3 34.21 7.60 -9.99
N ARG A 4 33.88 6.30 -10.02
CA ARG A 4 34.77 5.21 -10.42
C ARG A 4 34.40 4.70 -11.81
N ILE A 5 35.33 4.84 -12.75
CA ILE A 5 35.13 4.51 -14.16
C ILE A 5 35.98 3.28 -14.50
N LEU A 6 35.38 2.31 -15.19
CA LEU A 6 36.11 1.17 -15.77
C LEU A 6 36.41 1.48 -17.24
N VAL A 7 37.68 1.44 -17.64
CA VAL A 7 38.11 1.56 -19.03
C VAL A 7 38.51 0.19 -19.55
N VAL A 8 37.83 -0.26 -20.61
CA VAL A 8 38.00 -1.57 -21.22
C VAL A 8 38.43 -1.38 -22.68
N ASP A 9 39.62 -1.84 -23.01
CA ASP A 9 40.22 -1.76 -24.36
C ASP A 9 41.36 -2.78 -24.37
N ASP A 10 41.65 -3.47 -25.47
CA ASP A 10 42.72 -4.49 -25.51
C ASP A 10 44.11 -3.86 -25.68
N ILE A 11 44.19 -2.64 -26.20
CA ILE A 11 45.44 -1.91 -26.43
C ILE A 11 45.83 -1.10 -25.18
N ASP A 12 46.97 -1.45 -24.57
CA ASP A 12 47.54 -0.78 -23.39
C ASP A 12 47.60 0.75 -23.53
N TYR A 13 48.04 1.23 -24.69
CA TYR A 13 48.19 2.65 -24.98
C TYR A 13 46.86 3.42 -24.90
N ASN A 14 45.77 2.84 -25.41
CA ASN A 14 44.44 3.45 -25.37
C ASN A 14 43.93 3.54 -23.92
N ARG A 15 44.06 2.44 -23.17
CA ARG A 15 43.70 2.39 -21.75
C ARG A 15 44.44 3.45 -20.95
N ASP A 16 45.75 3.56 -21.13
CA ASP A 16 46.60 4.51 -20.40
C ASP A 16 46.23 5.97 -20.69
N ILE A 17 45.96 6.32 -21.96
CA ILE A 17 45.58 7.68 -22.33
C ILE A 17 44.21 8.05 -21.76
N LEU A 18 43.22 7.17 -21.91
CA LEU A 18 41.88 7.39 -21.36
C LEU A 18 41.95 7.53 -19.84
N ALA A 19 42.71 6.65 -19.17
CA ALA A 19 42.91 6.71 -17.74
C ALA A 19 43.53 8.03 -17.28
N ARG A 20 44.59 8.51 -17.95
CA ARG A 20 45.23 9.78 -17.62
C ARG A 20 44.25 10.96 -17.77
N ARG A 21 43.51 11.02 -18.88
CA ARG A 21 42.52 12.09 -19.13
C ARG A 21 41.42 12.10 -18.08
N LEU A 22 40.87 10.94 -17.73
CA LEU A 22 39.84 10.82 -16.70
C LEU A 22 40.37 11.14 -15.30
N LYS A 23 41.57 10.66 -14.94
CA LYS A 23 42.22 10.97 -13.65
C LYS A 23 42.53 12.45 -13.49
N GLN A 24 42.91 13.16 -14.56
CA GLN A 24 43.11 14.62 -14.53
C GLN A 24 41.84 15.39 -14.16
N ARG A 25 40.66 14.84 -14.47
CA ARG A 25 39.37 15.40 -14.09
C ARG A 25 38.90 14.94 -12.70
N GLY A 26 39.76 14.19 -11.99
CA GLY A 26 39.47 13.67 -10.68
C GLY A 26 38.47 12.52 -10.72
N TYR A 27 38.60 11.56 -11.63
CA TYR A 27 37.90 10.28 -11.55
C TYR A 27 38.82 9.17 -11.03
N THR A 28 38.26 8.22 -10.29
CA THR A 28 38.96 6.96 -9.99
C THR A 28 38.82 6.06 -11.23
N VAL A 29 39.91 5.49 -11.71
CA VAL A 29 39.89 4.70 -12.96
C VAL A 29 40.54 3.35 -12.75
N ASP A 30 39.79 2.30 -13.07
CA ASP A 30 40.31 0.95 -13.24
C ASP A 30 40.34 0.58 -14.71
N LEU A 31 41.23 -0.35 -15.06
CA LEU A 31 41.47 -0.79 -16.42
C LEU A 31 41.11 -2.26 -16.57
N ALA A 32 40.60 -2.69 -17.71
CA ALA A 32 40.46 -4.10 -18.06
C ALA A 32 40.94 -4.32 -19.50
N ALA A 33 41.69 -5.40 -19.72
CA ALA A 33 42.31 -5.70 -21.02
C ALA A 33 41.38 -6.45 -21.99
N ASP A 34 40.28 -7.02 -21.49
CA ASP A 34 39.32 -7.76 -22.29
C ASP A 34 37.93 -7.76 -21.61
N GLY A 35 36.90 -8.20 -22.35
CA GLY A 35 35.54 -8.25 -21.85
C GLY A 35 35.33 -9.22 -20.67
N GLY A 36 36.10 -10.31 -20.58
CA GLY A 36 36.04 -11.26 -19.47
C GLY A 36 36.57 -10.67 -18.17
N GLU A 37 37.69 -9.94 -18.23
CA GLU A 37 38.19 -9.16 -17.10
C GLU A 37 37.21 -8.05 -16.70
N ALA A 38 36.62 -7.35 -17.67
CA ALA A 38 35.66 -6.29 -17.40
C ALA A 38 34.44 -6.82 -16.63
N VAL A 39 33.81 -7.88 -17.11
CA VAL A 39 32.65 -8.51 -16.45
C VAL A 39 33.01 -8.97 -15.04
N ARG A 40 34.17 -9.62 -14.87
CA ARG A 40 34.64 -10.07 -13.56
C ARG A 40 34.84 -8.90 -12.59
N LYS A 41 35.44 -7.79 -13.05
CA LYS A 41 35.62 -6.57 -12.25
C LYS A 41 34.28 -5.95 -11.87
N MET A 42 33.37 -5.78 -12.82
CA MET A 42 32.03 -5.23 -12.55
C MET A 42 31.21 -6.12 -11.59
N ARG A 43 31.49 -7.43 -11.55
CA ARG A 43 30.82 -8.34 -10.61
C ARG A 43 31.32 -8.19 -9.17
N ILE A 44 32.57 -7.80 -8.95
CA ILE A 44 33.19 -7.71 -7.62
C ILE A 44 33.37 -6.27 -7.12
N SER A 45 33.12 -5.27 -7.97
CA SER A 45 33.29 -3.85 -7.66
C SER A 45 32.16 -3.02 -8.28
N VAL A 46 31.82 -1.91 -7.63
CA VAL A 46 30.82 -0.96 -8.14
C VAL A 46 31.52 0.07 -9.02
N TYR A 47 30.96 0.30 -10.21
CA TYR A 47 31.40 1.32 -11.16
C TYR A 47 30.26 2.26 -11.50
N ASP A 48 30.60 3.53 -11.73
CA ASP A 48 29.66 4.58 -12.11
C ASP A 48 29.52 4.73 -13.62
N LEU A 49 30.51 4.23 -14.38
CA LEU A 49 30.54 4.27 -15.84
C LEU A 49 31.53 3.23 -16.36
N VAL A 50 31.23 2.64 -17.52
CA VAL A 50 32.18 1.87 -18.30
C VAL A 50 32.46 2.58 -19.62
N LEU A 51 33.74 2.76 -19.95
CA LEU A 51 34.19 3.04 -21.32
C LEU A 51 34.61 1.72 -21.95
N LEU A 52 33.93 1.32 -23.03
CA LEU A 52 34.06 -0.04 -23.57
C LEU A 52 34.48 -0.01 -25.04
N ASP A 53 35.60 -0.62 -25.38
CA ASP A 53 35.91 -0.93 -26.77
C ASP A 53 35.04 -2.08 -27.28
N LEU A 54 34.70 -2.04 -28.57
CA LEU A 54 34.01 -3.13 -29.26
C LEU A 54 34.98 -4.21 -29.72
N MET A 55 36.16 -3.81 -30.20
CA MET A 55 37.10 -4.72 -30.85
C MET A 55 38.10 -5.23 -29.81
N MET A 56 37.81 -6.39 -29.21
CA MET A 56 38.68 -7.01 -28.21
C MET A 56 38.69 -8.54 -28.37
N PRO A 57 39.78 -9.23 -28.00
CA PRO A 57 39.83 -10.68 -28.02
C PRO A 57 38.94 -11.30 -26.92
N VAL A 58 38.63 -12.59 -27.08
CA VAL A 58 37.83 -13.39 -26.14
C VAL A 58 36.36 -12.98 -26.11
N ILE A 59 36.01 -11.95 -25.34
CA ILE A 59 34.67 -11.36 -25.29
C ILE A 59 34.80 -9.95 -25.84
N ASP A 60 34.15 -9.73 -26.98
CA ASP A 60 34.07 -8.43 -27.63
C ASP A 60 33.11 -7.49 -26.88
N GLY A 61 33.07 -6.21 -27.24
CA GLY A 61 32.21 -5.25 -26.54
C GLY A 61 30.71 -5.58 -26.66
N TYR A 62 30.28 -6.23 -27.76
CA TYR A 62 28.91 -6.70 -27.90
C TYR A 62 28.57 -7.78 -26.87
N GLY A 63 29.43 -8.78 -26.70
CA GLY A 63 29.27 -9.82 -25.68
C GLY A 63 29.26 -9.26 -24.26
N VAL A 64 30.05 -8.21 -23.98
CA VAL A 64 29.98 -7.52 -22.67
C VAL A 64 28.60 -6.88 -22.47
N LEU A 65 28.08 -6.16 -23.47
CA LEU A 65 26.75 -5.54 -23.39
C LEU A 65 25.64 -6.59 -23.22
N GLU A 66 25.71 -7.72 -23.92
CA GLU A 66 24.78 -8.85 -23.76
C GLU A 66 24.79 -9.39 -22.32
N VAL A 67 25.98 -9.65 -21.75
CA VAL A 67 26.11 -10.09 -20.35
C VAL A 67 25.55 -9.04 -19.38
N MET A 68 25.79 -7.75 -19.63
CA MET A 68 25.27 -6.68 -18.79
C MET A 68 23.74 -6.60 -18.84
N ARG A 69 23.15 -6.80 -20.03
CA ARG A 69 21.70 -6.76 -20.24
C ARG A 69 20.97 -7.86 -19.47
N GLU A 70 21.57 -9.04 -19.37
CA GLU A 70 21.01 -10.19 -18.66
C GLU A 70 21.19 -10.12 -17.13
N ASP A 71 22.18 -9.36 -16.64
CA ASP A 71 22.45 -9.20 -15.21
C ASP A 71 21.76 -7.95 -14.63
N THR A 72 20.83 -8.16 -13.70
CA THR A 72 19.99 -7.09 -13.13
C THR A 72 20.77 -6.00 -12.40
N ARG A 73 21.96 -6.32 -11.90
CA ARG A 73 22.86 -5.36 -11.25
C ARG A 73 23.71 -4.65 -12.30
N LEU A 74 24.30 -5.39 -13.25
CA LEU A 74 25.21 -4.80 -14.23
C LEU A 74 24.50 -3.87 -15.22
N ARG A 75 23.25 -4.18 -15.62
CA ARG A 75 22.43 -3.31 -16.49
C ARG A 75 22.20 -1.89 -15.95
N THR A 76 22.52 -1.63 -14.68
CA THR A 76 22.38 -0.29 -14.06
C THR A 76 23.62 0.58 -14.22
N ILE A 77 24.73 0.02 -14.71
CA ILE A 77 25.97 0.74 -14.99
C ILE A 77 25.88 1.22 -16.44
N PRO A 78 25.93 2.54 -16.69
CA PRO A 78 25.90 3.04 -18.04
C PRO A 78 27.22 2.72 -18.75
N VAL A 79 27.13 2.51 -20.06
CA VAL A 79 28.28 2.20 -20.92
C VAL A 79 28.38 3.25 -22.01
N ILE A 80 29.55 3.85 -22.16
CA ILE A 80 29.90 4.62 -23.37
C ILE A 80 30.83 3.73 -24.18
N VAL A 81 30.39 3.38 -25.38
CA VAL A 81 31.22 2.60 -26.30
C VAL A 81 32.27 3.51 -26.94
N VAL A 82 33.50 3.03 -27.05
CA VAL A 82 34.65 3.76 -27.58
C VAL A 82 35.32 2.90 -28.65
N SER A 83 35.03 3.11 -29.93
CA SER A 83 35.52 2.23 -31.00
C SER A 83 35.97 3.02 -32.23
N ALA A 84 36.79 2.38 -33.07
CA ALA A 84 37.22 2.90 -34.36
C ALA A 84 36.17 2.66 -35.47
N LEU A 85 35.15 1.83 -35.22
CA LEU A 85 34.03 1.65 -36.14
C LEU A 85 33.20 2.94 -36.17
N ASP A 86 32.98 3.54 -37.33
CA ASP A 86 32.13 4.72 -37.50
C ASP A 86 30.90 4.44 -38.37
N GLU A 87 30.69 3.17 -38.73
CA GLU A 87 29.53 2.68 -39.46
C GLU A 87 28.25 2.79 -38.60
N LEU A 88 27.20 3.34 -39.20
CA LEU A 88 25.92 3.61 -38.54
C LEU A 88 25.31 2.34 -37.92
N ASP A 89 25.41 1.19 -38.60
CA ASP A 89 24.87 -0.08 -38.11
C ASP A 89 25.55 -0.56 -36.82
N SER A 90 26.86 -0.31 -36.68
CA SER A 90 27.62 -0.67 -35.49
C SER A 90 27.19 0.17 -34.28
N VAL A 91 26.93 1.47 -34.49
CA VAL A 91 26.43 2.39 -33.47
C VAL A 91 25.01 2.00 -33.04
N VAL A 92 24.12 1.76 -34.00
CA VAL A 92 22.72 1.35 -33.74
C VAL A 92 22.70 0.10 -32.88
N ARG A 93 23.48 -0.94 -33.25
CA ARG A 93 23.55 -2.19 -32.50
C ARG A 93 23.98 -1.99 -31.04
N CYS A 94 24.94 -1.11 -30.77
CA CYS A 94 25.39 -0.83 -29.40
C CYS A 94 24.28 -0.20 -28.55
N ILE A 95 23.56 0.76 -29.12
CA ILE A 95 22.46 1.45 -28.43
C ILE A 95 21.32 0.46 -28.15
N GLU A 96 20.97 -0.41 -29.11
CA GLU A 96 19.96 -1.46 -28.92
C GLU A 96 20.32 -2.47 -27.83
N LEU A 97 21.61 -2.72 -27.63
CA LEU A 97 22.12 -3.57 -26.56
C LEU A 97 22.24 -2.85 -25.20
N GLY A 98 21.93 -1.55 -25.14
CA GLY A 98 21.86 -0.78 -23.90
C GLY A 98 23.05 0.14 -23.62
N ALA A 99 23.93 0.37 -24.61
CA ALA A 99 24.92 1.44 -24.49
C ALA A 99 24.22 2.81 -24.40
N GLU A 100 24.72 3.67 -23.52
CA GLU A 100 24.16 4.99 -23.25
C GLU A 100 24.69 6.03 -24.24
N ASP A 101 25.91 5.84 -24.76
CA ASP A 101 26.49 6.70 -25.78
C ASP A 101 27.62 6.00 -26.55
N TYR A 102 28.14 6.67 -27.57
CA TYR A 102 29.20 6.22 -28.46
C TYR A 102 30.26 7.32 -28.69
N LEU A 103 31.52 6.91 -28.78
CA LEU A 103 32.68 7.75 -29.09
C LEU A 103 33.54 7.10 -30.18
N ILE A 104 33.82 7.87 -31.23
CA ILE A 104 34.68 7.44 -32.34
C ILE A 104 36.15 7.75 -32.01
N LYS A 105 37.05 6.81 -32.29
CA LYS A 105 38.51 7.00 -32.24
C LYS A 105 38.98 7.74 -33.52
N PRO A 106 39.89 8.74 -33.44
CA PRO A 106 40.63 9.20 -32.27
C PRO A 106 39.80 10.10 -31.34
N ILE A 107 39.95 9.86 -30.04
CA ILE A 107 39.08 10.45 -29.02
C ILE A 107 39.44 11.92 -28.78
N ASN A 108 38.49 12.82 -29.06
CA ASN A 108 38.56 14.22 -28.66
C ASN A 108 38.31 14.35 -27.14
N SER A 109 39.21 15.02 -26.42
CA SER A 109 39.11 15.16 -24.95
C SER A 109 37.89 15.95 -24.50
N VAL A 110 37.49 16.99 -25.24
CA VAL A 110 36.29 17.78 -24.93
C VAL A 110 35.04 16.92 -25.05
N LEU A 111 34.92 16.14 -26.13
CA LEU A 111 33.78 15.23 -26.33
C LEU A 111 33.76 14.10 -25.29
N LEU A 112 34.92 13.51 -24.99
CA LEU A 112 35.05 12.49 -23.95
C LEU A 112 34.52 13.02 -22.62
N HIS A 113 34.99 14.18 -22.18
CA HIS A 113 34.57 14.77 -20.92
C HIS A 113 33.10 15.15 -20.92
N ALA A 114 32.60 15.77 -21.99
CA ALA A 114 31.18 16.15 -22.08
C ALA A 114 30.26 14.92 -21.97
N LYS A 115 30.58 13.82 -22.65
CA LYS A 115 29.78 12.58 -22.60
C LYS A 115 29.89 11.86 -21.26
N VAL A 116 31.10 11.75 -20.70
CA VAL A 116 31.34 11.17 -19.38
C VAL A 116 30.57 11.94 -18.30
N ASP A 117 30.71 13.27 -18.27
CA ASP A 117 30.05 14.12 -17.28
C ASP A 117 28.51 14.03 -17.40
N ALA A 118 27.97 14.09 -18.62
CA ALA A 118 26.53 13.96 -18.86
C ALA A 118 25.99 12.58 -18.45
N CYS A 119 26.75 11.52 -18.72
CA CYS A 119 26.38 10.16 -18.37
C CYS A 119 26.37 9.92 -16.85
N LEU A 120 27.41 10.41 -16.16
CA LEU A 120 27.52 10.33 -14.70
C LEU A 120 26.42 11.14 -14.01
N GLU A 121 26.08 12.32 -14.52
CA GLU A 121 24.98 13.13 -13.95
C GLU A 121 23.63 12.42 -14.13
N ARG A 122 23.34 11.86 -15.31
CA ARG A 122 22.12 11.05 -15.52
C ARG A 122 22.08 9.82 -14.61
N LYS A 123 23.21 9.14 -14.39
CA LYS A 123 23.29 8.03 -13.44
C LYS A 123 22.97 8.50 -12.02
N ARG A 124 23.59 9.59 -11.58
CA ARG A 124 23.39 10.14 -10.23
C ARG A 124 21.94 10.52 -9.98
N LEU A 125 21.27 11.16 -10.95
CA LEU A 125 19.84 11.49 -10.84
C LEU A 125 18.98 10.23 -10.74
N ARG A 126 19.20 9.24 -11.61
CA ARG A 126 18.49 7.95 -11.58
C ARG A 126 18.69 7.20 -10.25
N ASP A 127 19.92 7.17 -9.73
CA ASP A 127 20.23 6.49 -8.47
C ASP A 127 19.63 7.23 -7.27
N HIS A 128 19.60 8.57 -7.29
CA HIS A 128 18.95 9.38 -6.26
C HIS A 128 17.43 9.21 -6.27
N GLU A 129 16.80 9.23 -7.44
CA GLU A 129 15.36 8.99 -7.59
C GLU A 129 14.98 7.60 -7.06
N ARG A 130 15.74 6.55 -7.44
CA ARG A 130 15.53 5.19 -6.94
C ARG A 130 15.66 5.09 -5.43
N ALA A 131 16.69 5.73 -4.85
CA ALA A 131 16.88 5.76 -3.41
C ALA A 131 15.75 6.50 -2.69
N SER A 132 15.29 7.63 -3.23
CA SER A 132 14.17 8.40 -2.68
C SER A 132 12.86 7.60 -2.70
N LEU A 133 12.55 6.96 -3.82
CA LEU A 133 11.39 6.07 -3.95
C LEU A 133 11.46 4.87 -2.99
N ALA A 134 12.65 4.28 -2.83
CA ALA A 134 12.85 3.18 -1.90
C ALA A 134 12.64 3.63 -0.43
N ALA A 135 13.15 4.81 -0.07
CA ALA A 135 12.95 5.38 1.26
C ALA A 135 11.48 5.69 1.54
N ALA A 136 10.78 6.34 0.60
CA ALA A 136 9.35 6.63 0.72
C ALA A 136 8.49 5.36 0.87
N ARG A 137 8.81 4.30 0.12
CA ARG A 137 8.13 3.00 0.25
C ARG A 137 8.35 2.36 1.63
N LEU A 138 9.57 2.45 2.16
CA LEU A 138 9.86 1.94 3.50
C LEU A 138 9.08 2.72 4.57
N GLU A 139 9.01 4.05 4.44
CA GLU A 139 8.24 4.90 5.35
C GLU A 139 6.75 4.55 5.35
N LEU A 140 6.14 4.34 4.18
CA LEU A 140 4.75 3.91 4.07
C LEU A 140 4.51 2.50 4.66
N GLU A 141 5.42 1.56 4.45
CA GLU A 141 5.31 0.21 5.05
C GLU A 141 5.44 0.25 6.58
N LEU A 142 6.27 1.14 7.12
CA LEU A 142 6.35 1.36 8.57
C LEU A 142 5.05 1.98 9.13
N ALA A 143 4.48 2.95 8.41
CA ALA A 143 3.20 3.56 8.75
C ALA A 143 2.07 2.51 8.76
N ARG A 144 2.01 1.65 7.74
CA ARG A 144 1.05 0.54 7.65
C ARG A 144 1.14 -0.41 8.84
N ARG A 145 2.36 -0.81 9.22
CA ARG A 145 2.57 -1.71 10.37
C ARG A 145 2.11 -1.08 11.67
N THR A 146 2.48 0.17 11.90
CA THR A 146 2.02 0.94 13.07
C THR A 146 0.50 1.06 13.09
N GLN A 147 -0.12 1.30 11.93
CA GLN A 147 -1.56 1.38 11.80
C GLN A 147 -2.25 0.04 12.14
N ALA A 148 -1.70 -1.08 11.69
CA ALA A 148 -2.25 -2.40 11.96
C ALA A 148 -2.28 -2.75 13.46
N GLU A 149 -1.38 -2.17 14.27
CA GLU A 149 -1.40 -2.31 15.75
C GLU A 149 -2.61 -1.61 16.39
N PHE A 150 -3.23 -0.65 15.70
CA PHE A 150 -4.50 -0.04 16.11
C PHE A 150 -5.73 -0.86 15.69
N LEU A 151 -5.60 -2.03 15.06
CA LEU A 151 -6.72 -2.94 14.84
C LEU A 151 -6.61 -4.13 15.81
N PRO A 152 -7.74 -4.73 16.26
CA PRO A 152 -7.66 -5.83 17.21
C PRO A 152 -6.99 -7.06 16.57
N ALA A 153 -5.93 -7.57 17.20
CA ALA A 153 -5.26 -8.80 16.75
C ALA A 153 -6.14 -10.06 16.91
N THR A 154 -7.09 -10.02 17.86
CA THR A 154 -8.04 -11.10 18.13
C THR A 154 -9.38 -10.50 18.52
N LEU A 155 -10.47 -11.12 18.07
CA LEU A 155 -11.82 -10.77 18.51
C LEU A 155 -12.22 -11.53 19.79
N PRO A 156 -13.16 -11.01 20.59
CA PRO A 156 -13.67 -11.70 21.77
C PRO A 156 -14.23 -13.08 21.44
N GLN A 157 -13.81 -14.10 22.20
CA GLN A 157 -14.35 -15.46 22.08
C GLN A 157 -15.40 -15.69 23.17
N ARG A 158 -16.66 -15.87 22.78
CA ARG A 158 -17.79 -16.14 23.70
C ARG A 158 -18.54 -17.39 23.27
N ALA A 159 -18.89 -18.25 24.22
CA ALA A 159 -19.69 -19.44 23.93
C ALA A 159 -21.05 -19.05 23.34
N GLY A 160 -21.46 -19.73 22.27
CA GLY A 160 -22.69 -19.40 21.54
C GLY A 160 -22.56 -18.23 20.55
N TRP A 161 -21.35 -17.71 20.34
CA TRP A 161 -21.08 -16.61 19.43
C TRP A 161 -19.88 -16.92 18.52
N ASP A 162 -20.02 -16.58 17.24
CA ASP A 162 -18.96 -16.65 16.23
C ASP A 162 -18.74 -15.27 15.64
N LEU A 163 -17.54 -14.71 15.84
CA LEU A 163 -17.16 -13.38 15.40
C LEU A 163 -16.03 -13.48 14.38
N ALA A 164 -16.14 -12.75 13.28
CA ALA A 164 -15.11 -12.63 12.27
C ALA A 164 -14.98 -11.18 11.81
N ALA A 165 -13.78 -10.78 11.41
CA ALA A 165 -13.52 -9.53 10.75
C ALA A 165 -12.59 -9.75 9.57
N ALA A 166 -12.74 -8.92 8.53
CA ALA A 166 -11.89 -8.94 7.35
C ALA A 166 -11.55 -7.50 6.98
N PHE A 167 -10.30 -7.28 6.58
CA PHE A 167 -9.76 -5.97 6.25
C PHE A 167 -8.87 -6.08 5.01
N HIS A 168 -9.31 -5.45 3.94
CA HIS A 168 -8.65 -5.45 2.64
C HIS A 168 -8.35 -4.01 2.23
N PRO A 169 -7.17 -3.47 2.57
CA PRO A 169 -6.85 -2.09 2.26
C PRO A 169 -6.57 -1.92 0.75
N ALA A 170 -7.03 -0.81 0.18
CA ALA A 170 -6.73 -0.40 -1.19
C ALA A 170 -5.37 0.32 -1.31
N ARG A 171 -4.87 0.88 -0.21
CA ARG A 171 -3.61 1.62 -0.12
C ARG A 171 -2.74 1.12 1.03
N GLU A 172 -1.54 1.69 1.16
CA GLU A 172 -0.62 1.34 2.24
C GLU A 172 -1.15 1.74 3.62
N VAL A 173 -1.95 2.79 3.72
CA VAL A 173 -2.65 3.17 4.96
C VAL A 173 -4.11 3.49 4.65
N ALA A 174 -5.00 3.12 5.57
CA ALA A 174 -6.45 3.11 5.37
C ALA A 174 -7.21 4.14 6.22
N GLY A 175 -8.36 4.61 5.74
CA GLY A 175 -9.31 5.38 6.55
C GLY A 175 -10.20 4.48 7.42
N ASP A 176 -10.48 3.29 6.90
CA ASP A 176 -11.31 2.27 7.52
C ASP A 176 -10.76 1.69 8.83
N PHE A 177 -11.68 1.30 9.72
CA PHE A 177 -11.37 0.52 10.91
C PHE A 177 -12.53 -0.35 11.41
N TYR A 178 -12.15 -1.34 12.20
CA TYR A 178 -13.07 -2.14 13.01
C TYR A 178 -12.48 -2.35 14.41
N ASP A 179 -13.35 -2.63 15.37
CA ASP A 179 -12.94 -3.17 16.67
C ASP A 179 -14.05 -4.06 17.23
N ALA A 180 -13.67 -5.07 17.99
CA ALA A 180 -14.56 -5.80 18.87
C ALA A 180 -13.86 -6.04 20.19
N PHE A 181 -14.49 -5.71 21.30
CA PHE A 181 -13.85 -5.75 22.61
C PHE A 181 -14.84 -6.08 23.72
N ASP A 182 -14.33 -6.77 24.75
CA ASP A 182 -15.12 -7.11 25.93
C ASP A 182 -15.39 -5.88 26.78
N LEU A 183 -16.64 -5.76 27.22
CA LEU A 183 -17.11 -4.76 28.17
C LEU A 183 -17.59 -5.44 29.46
N ALA A 184 -17.76 -4.64 30.51
CA ALA A 184 -18.29 -5.12 31.78
C ALA A 184 -19.68 -5.78 31.60
N GLN A 185 -19.97 -6.78 32.46
CA GLN A 185 -21.23 -7.54 32.49
C GLN A 185 -21.44 -8.49 31.30
N GLY A 186 -20.36 -8.91 30.63
CA GLY A 186 -20.44 -9.88 29.53
C GLY A 186 -21.00 -9.29 28.24
N ARG A 187 -20.91 -7.96 28.10
CA ARG A 187 -21.26 -7.25 26.87
C ARG A 187 -20.05 -7.18 25.94
N ILE A 188 -20.31 -7.05 24.65
CA ILE A 188 -19.29 -6.89 23.61
C ILE A 188 -19.54 -5.55 22.91
N GLY A 189 -18.53 -4.70 22.83
CA GLY A 189 -18.54 -3.53 21.96
C GLY A 189 -18.14 -3.94 20.54
N LEU A 190 -18.88 -3.48 19.54
CA LEU A 190 -18.65 -3.73 18.12
C LEU A 190 -18.60 -2.37 17.42
N MET A 191 -17.56 -2.12 16.63
CA MET A 191 -17.48 -0.91 15.80
C MET A 191 -16.98 -1.21 14.40
N LEU A 192 -17.51 -0.49 13.44
CA LEU A 192 -17.03 -0.42 12.06
C LEU A 192 -17.17 1.04 11.60
N GLY A 193 -16.10 1.61 11.05
CA GLY A 193 -16.16 2.99 10.60
C GLY A 193 -15.19 3.28 9.47
N ASP A 194 -15.46 4.37 8.78
CA ASP A 194 -14.65 4.89 7.67
C ASP A 194 -14.45 6.40 7.84
N VAL A 195 -13.21 6.82 7.66
CA VAL A 195 -12.78 8.22 7.73
C VAL A 195 -12.67 8.75 6.32
N CYS A 196 -13.38 9.83 6.03
CA CYS A 196 -13.35 10.41 4.68
C CYS A 196 -11.92 10.81 4.25
N ASP A 197 -11.70 10.79 2.93
CA ASP A 197 -10.38 10.97 2.30
C ASP A 197 -9.48 9.73 2.43
N LYS A 198 -8.27 9.77 1.86
CA LYS A 198 -7.36 8.62 1.79
C LYS A 198 -5.95 8.99 2.24
N GLY A 199 -5.19 7.99 2.68
CA GLY A 199 -3.78 8.15 3.03
C GLY A 199 -3.55 8.52 4.50
N ALA A 200 -2.40 9.13 4.79
CA ALA A 200 -1.90 9.27 6.16
C ALA A 200 -2.81 10.12 7.08
N GLY A 201 -3.50 11.13 6.53
CA GLY A 201 -4.44 11.94 7.29
C GLY A 201 -5.62 11.10 7.81
N ALA A 202 -6.31 10.39 6.91
CA ALA A 202 -7.41 9.50 7.26
C ALA A 202 -6.97 8.43 8.28
N ALA A 203 -5.80 7.84 8.09
CA ALA A 203 -5.22 6.84 8.99
C ALA A 203 -4.99 7.34 10.44
N LEU A 204 -4.58 8.60 10.62
CA LEU A 204 -4.41 9.19 11.94
C LEU A 204 -5.75 9.43 12.63
N PHE A 205 -6.75 9.91 11.87
CA PHE A 205 -8.10 10.15 12.39
C PHE A 205 -8.84 8.85 12.69
N MET A 206 -8.55 7.80 11.93
CA MET A 206 -8.98 6.43 12.20
C MET A 206 -8.49 6.01 13.59
N ALA A 207 -7.17 6.06 13.80
CA ALA A 207 -6.54 5.62 15.05
C ALA A 207 -7.04 6.43 16.25
N LEU A 208 -7.18 7.75 16.08
CA LEU A 208 -7.74 8.64 17.09
C LEU A 208 -9.19 8.29 17.44
N THR A 209 -10.06 8.15 16.43
CA THR A 209 -11.50 7.90 16.62
C THR A 209 -11.73 6.55 17.29
N ARG A 210 -11.10 5.48 16.80
CA ARG A 210 -11.19 4.15 17.40
C ARG A 210 -10.74 4.15 18.87
N SER A 211 -9.62 4.81 19.15
CA SER A 211 -9.04 4.85 20.50
C SER A 211 -9.92 5.62 21.48
N LEU A 212 -10.48 6.76 21.06
CA LEU A 212 -11.39 7.56 21.88
C LEU A 212 -12.69 6.81 22.16
N LEU A 213 -13.31 6.19 21.15
CA LEU A 213 -14.52 5.38 21.32
C LEU A 213 -14.32 4.28 22.35
N ARG A 214 -13.22 3.53 22.23
CA ARG A 214 -12.91 2.45 23.17
C ARG A 214 -12.68 2.97 24.59
N ALA A 215 -11.84 3.99 24.75
CA ALA A 215 -11.54 4.56 26.06
C ALA A 215 -12.78 5.15 26.75
N TYR A 216 -13.62 5.88 26.01
CA TYR A 216 -14.85 6.45 26.56
C TYR A 216 -15.92 5.40 26.81
N ALA A 217 -15.98 4.31 26.03
CA ALA A 217 -16.92 3.22 26.28
C ALA A 217 -16.58 2.48 27.58
N ASP A 218 -15.30 2.21 27.83
CA ASP A 218 -14.81 1.64 29.08
C ASP A 218 -15.09 2.57 30.27
N GLN A 219 -14.83 3.87 30.12
CA GLN A 219 -15.10 4.86 31.15
C GLN A 219 -16.60 4.97 31.46
N ALA A 220 -17.45 5.01 30.43
CA ALA A 220 -18.91 5.04 30.61
C ALA A 220 -19.40 3.79 31.37
N CYS A 221 -18.86 2.61 31.07
CA CYS A 221 -19.16 1.40 31.84
C CYS A 221 -18.79 1.55 33.32
N ALA A 222 -17.61 2.07 33.62
CA ALA A 222 -17.15 2.25 35.00
C ALA A 222 -18.03 3.22 35.81
N MET A 223 -18.69 4.16 35.13
CA MET A 223 -19.63 5.12 35.73
C MET A 223 -21.09 4.63 35.74
N GLY A 224 -21.37 3.42 35.25
CA GLY A 224 -22.72 2.88 35.15
C GLY A 224 -23.59 3.55 34.07
N MET A 225 -22.97 4.18 33.06
CA MET A 225 -23.64 4.86 31.95
C MET A 225 -23.70 3.96 30.70
N SER A 226 -24.46 4.38 29.69
CA SER A 226 -24.51 3.70 28.39
C SER A 226 -23.15 3.83 27.68
N PRO A 227 -22.51 2.73 27.26
CA PRO A 227 -21.23 2.81 26.54
C PRO A 227 -21.35 3.55 25.20
N LEU A 228 -22.55 3.59 24.60
CA LEU A 228 -22.81 4.31 23.35
C LEU A 228 -22.62 5.83 23.47
N GLN A 229 -22.65 6.39 24.69
CA GLN A 229 -22.31 7.80 24.94
C GLN A 229 -20.86 8.15 24.57
N ALA A 230 -19.98 7.14 24.44
CA ALA A 230 -18.64 7.32 23.91
C ALA A 230 -18.63 8.02 22.54
N LEU A 231 -19.66 7.80 21.73
CA LEU A 231 -19.78 8.39 20.40
C LEU A 231 -19.97 9.90 20.48
N GLU A 232 -20.85 10.41 21.34
CA GLU A 232 -21.06 11.85 21.53
C GLU A 232 -19.80 12.54 22.08
N LEU A 233 -19.12 11.91 23.05
CA LEU A 233 -17.86 12.42 23.58
C LEU A 233 -16.77 12.49 22.51
N THR A 234 -16.68 11.45 21.67
CA THR A 234 -15.75 11.40 20.54
C THR A 234 -16.09 12.46 19.50
N ASN A 235 -17.35 12.61 19.10
CA ASN A 235 -17.81 13.65 18.17
C ASN A 235 -17.41 15.05 18.65
N ASN A 236 -17.72 15.34 19.92
CA ASN A 236 -17.42 16.63 20.54
C ASN A 236 -15.91 16.91 20.59
N TYR A 237 -15.10 15.88 20.86
CA TYR A 237 -13.65 15.98 20.81
C TYR A 237 -13.16 16.34 19.40
N LEU A 238 -13.60 15.59 18.38
CA LEU A 238 -13.20 15.80 16.99
C LEU A 238 -13.58 17.20 16.50
N ILE A 239 -14.80 17.66 16.79
CA ILE A 239 -15.24 19.01 16.41
C ILE A 239 -14.43 20.09 17.13
N ARG A 240 -14.20 19.94 18.44
CA ARG A 240 -13.49 20.95 19.23
C ARG A 240 -12.04 21.10 18.79
N HIS A 241 -11.35 19.99 18.53
CA HIS A 241 -9.90 19.98 18.33
C HIS A 241 -9.49 19.88 16.86
N HIS A 242 -10.36 19.36 15.99
CA HIS A 242 -10.00 19.00 14.62
C HIS A 242 -10.96 19.53 13.53
N ARG A 243 -11.89 20.43 13.83
CA ARG A 243 -12.83 21.00 12.82
C ARG A 243 -12.17 21.54 11.55
N HIS A 244 -10.94 22.06 11.64
CA HIS A 244 -10.27 22.69 10.49
C HIS A 244 -9.73 21.66 9.49
N SER A 245 -9.63 20.38 9.90
CA SER A 245 -9.19 19.29 9.05
C SER A 245 -10.23 18.90 7.98
N ARG A 246 -11.49 19.34 8.13
CA ARG A 246 -12.63 18.98 7.24
C ARG A 246 -12.83 17.47 7.07
N ILE A 247 -12.41 16.70 8.08
CA ILE A 247 -12.58 15.25 8.13
C ILE A 247 -13.92 14.94 8.82
N PHE A 248 -14.66 13.99 8.28
CA PHE A 248 -15.81 13.36 8.91
C PHE A 248 -15.59 11.85 8.97
N VAL A 249 -16.31 11.18 9.87
CA VAL A 249 -16.18 9.73 10.07
C VAL A 249 -17.57 9.11 10.06
N THR A 250 -17.83 8.22 9.11
CA THR A 250 -19.01 7.36 9.16
C THR A 250 -18.73 6.22 10.13
N LEU A 251 -19.69 5.90 10.99
CA LEU A 251 -19.46 4.93 12.06
C LEU A 251 -20.74 4.17 12.42
N TRP A 252 -20.65 2.85 12.47
CA TRP A 252 -21.59 2.02 13.19
C TRP A 252 -20.95 1.55 14.50
N PHE A 253 -21.60 1.85 15.63
CA PHE A 253 -21.15 1.45 16.96
C PHE A 253 -22.28 0.77 17.73
N ALA A 254 -22.03 -0.43 18.24
CA ALA A 254 -23.04 -1.24 18.89
C ALA A 254 -22.52 -1.97 20.14
N ILE A 255 -23.43 -2.19 21.08
CA ILE A 255 -23.21 -2.95 22.31
C ILE A 255 -24.11 -4.17 22.27
N LEU A 256 -23.48 -5.35 22.20
CA LEU A 256 -24.15 -6.64 22.22
C LEU A 256 -24.12 -7.22 23.63
N ASP A 257 -25.29 -7.52 24.18
CA ASP A 257 -25.42 -8.37 25.35
C ASP A 257 -25.36 -9.84 24.92
N ALA A 258 -24.25 -10.52 25.24
CA ALA A 258 -24.01 -11.89 24.81
C ALA A 258 -24.96 -12.92 25.48
N GLN A 259 -25.62 -12.57 26.58
CA GLN A 259 -26.56 -13.47 27.27
C GLN A 259 -27.93 -13.41 26.59
N THR A 260 -28.43 -12.20 26.34
CA THR A 260 -29.78 -11.99 25.81
C THR A 260 -29.84 -11.99 24.28
N GLY A 261 -28.73 -11.59 23.63
CA GLY A 261 -28.67 -11.28 22.20
C GLY A 261 -29.24 -9.91 21.83
N THR A 262 -29.56 -9.09 22.83
CA THR A 262 -29.98 -7.69 22.60
C THR A 262 -28.79 -6.88 22.12
N LEU A 263 -29.01 -6.12 21.05
CA LEU A 263 -28.03 -5.26 20.41
C LEU A 263 -28.55 -3.82 20.46
N ARG A 264 -27.86 -2.94 21.17
CA ARG A 264 -28.12 -1.49 21.11
C ARG A 264 -27.08 -0.84 20.23
N TYR A 265 -27.47 0.04 19.32
CA TYR A 265 -26.54 0.61 18.35
C TYR A 265 -26.84 2.06 18.03
N ILE A 266 -25.82 2.73 17.49
CA ILE A 266 -25.91 4.00 16.79
C ILE A 266 -25.28 3.79 15.42
N ASN A 267 -25.96 4.24 14.37
CA ASN A 267 -25.39 4.32 13.03
C ASN A 267 -25.25 5.80 12.64
N ALA A 268 -24.03 6.31 12.70
CA ALA A 268 -23.64 7.67 12.36
C ALA A 268 -23.24 7.74 10.87
N GLY A 269 -24.24 7.65 9.98
CA GLY A 269 -24.08 7.80 8.53
C GLY A 269 -23.26 6.71 7.83
N HIS A 270 -23.12 5.53 8.43
CA HIS A 270 -22.40 4.38 7.86
C HIS A 270 -23.34 3.47 7.06
N PRO A 271 -22.85 2.69 6.07
CA PRO A 271 -23.65 1.66 5.41
C PRO A 271 -24.36 0.77 6.44
N ALA A 272 -25.64 0.50 6.20
CA ALA A 272 -26.50 -0.17 7.17
C ALA A 272 -26.06 -1.64 7.37
N PRO A 273 -25.71 -2.07 8.60
CA PRO A 273 -25.45 -3.47 8.86
C PRO A 273 -26.66 -4.34 8.60
N VAL A 274 -26.41 -5.53 8.06
CA VAL A 274 -27.43 -6.49 7.65
C VAL A 274 -27.64 -7.50 8.76
N LEU A 275 -28.81 -7.47 9.40
CA LEU A 275 -29.25 -8.49 10.34
C LEU A 275 -29.96 -9.61 9.57
N LEU A 276 -29.19 -10.64 9.21
CA LEU A 276 -29.65 -11.85 8.54
C LEU A 276 -30.37 -12.76 9.53
N ARG A 277 -31.66 -12.99 9.29
CA ARG A 277 -32.46 -13.96 10.03
C ARG A 277 -32.13 -15.37 9.59
N ARG A 278 -32.27 -16.33 10.51
CA ARG A 278 -32.18 -17.77 10.19
C ARG A 278 -33.07 -18.19 9.01
N SER A 279 -34.21 -17.52 8.82
CA SER A 279 -35.14 -17.76 7.70
C SER A 279 -34.56 -17.39 6.32
N GLY A 280 -33.49 -16.59 6.28
CA GLY A 280 -32.94 -15.96 5.08
C GLY A 280 -33.55 -14.58 4.76
N GLN A 281 -34.50 -14.10 5.56
CA GLN A 281 -34.89 -12.69 5.54
C GLN A 281 -33.83 -11.82 6.21
N TYR A 282 -33.85 -10.52 5.97
CA TYR A 282 -32.92 -9.60 6.62
C TYR A 282 -33.61 -8.30 7.00
N ASP A 283 -33.07 -7.67 8.04
CA ASP A 283 -33.39 -6.29 8.45
C ASP A 283 -32.13 -5.43 8.28
N LEU A 284 -32.28 -4.18 7.86
CA LEU A 284 -31.18 -3.22 7.79
C LEU A 284 -31.16 -2.34 9.05
N LEU A 285 -29.98 -2.23 9.68
CA LEU A 285 -29.75 -1.37 10.83
C LEU A 285 -29.39 0.05 10.37
N GLU A 286 -30.41 0.75 9.89
CA GLU A 286 -30.32 2.06 9.25
C GLU A 286 -29.64 3.14 10.09
N ALA A 287 -29.16 4.19 9.40
CA ALA A 287 -28.59 5.39 10.01
C ALA A 287 -29.54 6.01 11.04
N THR A 288 -29.03 6.26 12.24
CA THR A 288 -29.76 6.92 13.33
C THR A 288 -29.37 8.39 13.49
N GLY A 289 -28.20 8.77 12.97
CA GLY A 289 -27.71 10.14 12.97
C GLY A 289 -26.74 10.41 11.80
N PRO A 290 -26.25 11.66 11.65
CA PRO A 290 -25.27 12.02 10.63
C PRO A 290 -23.89 11.42 10.95
N ALA A 291 -22.93 11.54 10.02
CA ALA A 291 -21.54 11.18 10.31
C ALA A 291 -20.91 12.09 11.39
N LEU A 292 -19.89 11.57 12.07
CA LEU A 292 -19.14 12.32 13.08
C LEU A 292 -18.41 13.51 12.45
N ALA A 293 -18.17 14.53 13.28
CA ALA A 293 -17.46 15.77 12.95
C ALA A 293 -18.11 16.65 11.86
N ILE A 294 -19.35 16.34 11.44
CA ILE A 294 -20.12 17.19 10.51
C ILE A 294 -20.69 18.42 11.21
N SER A 295 -21.37 18.23 12.35
CA SER A 295 -22.08 19.32 13.05
C SER A 295 -21.99 19.19 14.57
N PRO A 296 -21.74 20.29 15.31
CA PRO A 296 -21.76 20.30 16.77
C PRO A 296 -23.16 20.05 17.37
N GLU A 297 -24.21 20.23 16.57
CA GLU A 297 -25.60 20.03 16.98
C GLU A 297 -26.15 18.64 16.60
N ALA A 298 -25.29 17.77 16.05
CA ALA A 298 -25.68 16.42 15.70
C ALA A 298 -26.14 15.62 16.93
N THR A 299 -27.26 14.93 16.79
CA THR A 299 -27.77 13.97 17.78
C THR A 299 -27.61 12.55 17.27
N PHE A 300 -27.42 11.61 18.19
CA PHE A 300 -27.13 10.22 17.89
C PHE A 300 -28.05 9.29 18.68
N PRO A 301 -29.33 9.17 18.30
CA PRO A 301 -30.28 8.33 19.00
C PRO A 301 -29.87 6.85 18.94
N GLU A 302 -30.00 6.17 20.07
CA GLU A 302 -29.76 4.74 20.19
C GLU A 302 -30.97 3.96 19.69
N HIS A 303 -30.74 2.97 18.84
CA HIS A 303 -31.74 2.00 18.41
C HIS A 303 -31.45 0.61 19.01
N GLU A 304 -32.44 -0.27 18.99
CA GLU A 304 -32.33 -1.63 19.51
C GLU A 304 -32.73 -2.65 18.44
N ALA A 305 -31.96 -3.73 18.37
CA ALA A 305 -32.25 -4.93 17.60
C ALA A 305 -31.97 -6.16 18.48
N ARG A 306 -32.34 -7.35 18.00
CA ARG A 306 -32.13 -8.60 18.71
C ARG A 306 -31.69 -9.69 17.74
N LEU A 307 -30.59 -10.36 18.09
CA LEU A 307 -30.10 -11.54 17.40
C LEU A 307 -30.64 -12.79 18.08
N GLU A 308 -31.49 -13.53 17.38
CA GLU A 308 -31.93 -14.85 17.84
C GLU A 308 -30.90 -15.93 17.49
N VAL A 309 -31.04 -17.11 18.10
CA VAL A 309 -30.17 -18.24 17.80
C VAL A 309 -30.30 -18.64 16.33
N GLY A 310 -29.18 -18.65 15.60
CA GLY A 310 -29.10 -18.89 14.17
C GLY A 310 -29.10 -17.62 13.30
N ASP A 311 -29.29 -16.43 13.89
CA ASP A 311 -29.17 -15.15 13.17
C ASP A 311 -27.69 -14.74 13.05
N ALA A 312 -27.39 -13.93 12.03
CA ALA A 312 -26.10 -13.29 11.84
C ALA A 312 -26.27 -11.79 11.57
N LEU A 313 -25.32 -11.00 12.04
CA LEU A 313 -25.18 -9.58 11.74
C LEU A 313 -23.91 -9.38 10.93
N VAL A 314 -23.99 -8.65 9.82
CA VAL A 314 -22.84 -8.31 8.99
C VAL A 314 -22.80 -6.81 8.74
N ALA A 315 -21.72 -6.15 9.17
CA ALA A 315 -21.42 -4.77 8.84
C ALA A 315 -20.27 -4.75 7.81
N TYR A 316 -20.33 -3.81 6.86
CA TYR A 316 -19.32 -3.62 5.84
C TYR A 316 -19.16 -2.14 5.50
N THR A 317 -17.99 -1.73 5.04
CA THR A 317 -17.72 -0.39 4.52
C THR A 317 -18.10 -0.27 3.05
N ASP A 318 -18.32 0.95 2.58
CA ASP A 318 -18.83 1.23 1.24
C ASP A 318 -17.88 0.77 0.13
N GLY A 319 -16.59 0.58 0.40
CA GLY A 319 -15.64 -0.03 -0.54
C GLY A 319 -16.09 -1.39 -1.11
N ALA A 320 -16.94 -2.14 -0.39
CA ALA A 320 -17.57 -3.35 -0.94
C ALA A 320 -18.64 -3.02 -2.00
N SER A 321 -19.59 -2.15 -1.68
CA SER A 321 -20.69 -1.76 -2.58
C SER A 321 -20.24 -0.85 -3.73
N GLU A 322 -19.17 -0.07 -3.51
CA GLU A 322 -18.61 0.85 -4.48
C GLU A 322 -17.51 0.23 -5.37
N ALA A 323 -17.24 -1.07 -5.23
CA ALA A 323 -16.34 -1.77 -6.13
C ALA A 323 -16.82 -1.69 -7.59
N ARG A 324 -15.94 -1.25 -8.50
CA ARG A 324 -16.26 -1.00 -9.91
C ARG A 324 -15.79 -2.12 -10.84
N ASP A 325 -16.63 -2.44 -11.84
CA ASP A 325 -16.20 -3.26 -12.97
C ASP A 325 -15.37 -2.44 -13.99
N ALA A 326 -14.92 -3.09 -15.06
CA ALA A 326 -14.14 -2.42 -16.13
C ALA A 326 -14.91 -1.31 -16.87
N ASN A 327 -16.24 -1.23 -16.73
CA ASN A 327 -17.08 -0.19 -17.31
C ASN A 327 -17.39 0.93 -16.29
N GLY A 328 -16.85 0.85 -15.06
CA GLY A 328 -17.10 1.80 -13.99
C GLY A 328 -18.43 1.58 -13.25
N ILE A 329 -19.13 0.46 -13.47
CA ILE A 329 -20.41 0.13 -12.84
C ILE A 329 -20.15 -0.42 -11.44
N LEU A 330 -20.86 0.11 -10.44
CA LEU A 330 -20.75 -0.32 -9.04
C LEU A 330 -21.32 -1.73 -8.84
N LEU A 331 -20.78 -2.45 -7.85
CA LEU A 331 -21.37 -3.70 -7.38
C LEU A 331 -22.77 -3.45 -6.81
N ASP A 332 -22.96 -2.32 -6.12
CA ASP A 332 -24.16 -1.88 -5.40
C ASP A 332 -24.47 -2.67 -4.11
N GLU A 333 -25.18 -2.02 -3.18
CA GLU A 333 -25.53 -2.60 -1.87
C GLU A 333 -26.44 -3.83 -2.03
N GLU A 334 -27.38 -3.80 -2.97
CA GLU A 334 -28.32 -4.91 -3.19
C GLU A 334 -27.59 -6.21 -3.53
N ARG A 335 -26.54 -6.14 -4.37
CA ARG A 335 -25.73 -7.32 -4.72
C ARG A 335 -24.79 -7.75 -3.60
N VAL A 336 -24.27 -6.83 -2.80
CA VAL A 336 -23.50 -7.18 -1.58
C VAL A 336 -24.40 -7.97 -0.62
N ILE A 337 -25.61 -7.47 -0.34
CA ILE A 337 -26.58 -8.12 0.54
C ILE A 337 -27.00 -9.48 -0.04
N ALA A 338 -27.27 -9.56 -1.35
CA ALA A 338 -27.65 -10.80 -2.01
C ALA A 338 -26.54 -11.87 -1.91
N ALA A 339 -25.26 -11.47 -1.96
CA ALA A 339 -24.13 -12.39 -1.85
C ALA A 339 -24.04 -13.07 -0.48
N LEU A 340 -24.54 -12.44 0.60
CA LEU A 340 -24.52 -13.00 1.94
C LEU A 340 -25.28 -14.32 2.04
N GLY A 341 -26.40 -14.46 1.34
CA GLY A 341 -27.24 -15.65 1.39
C GLY A 341 -27.77 -15.95 2.80
N ARG A 342 -27.60 -17.19 3.27
CA ARG A 342 -28.04 -17.61 4.62
C ARG A 342 -26.95 -17.42 5.68
N PRO A 343 -27.29 -17.23 6.97
CA PRO A 343 -26.34 -17.07 8.08
C PRO A 343 -25.30 -18.19 8.26
N GLU A 344 -25.59 -19.42 7.80
CA GLU A 344 -24.68 -20.57 7.89
C GLU A 344 -23.61 -20.54 6.79
N PRO A 345 -22.42 -21.15 6.98
CA PRO A 345 -22.02 -21.97 8.14
C PRO A 345 -21.19 -21.23 9.21
N SER A 346 -20.50 -20.13 8.87
CA SER A 346 -19.60 -19.41 9.79
C SER A 346 -19.65 -17.89 9.56
N ALA A 347 -19.23 -17.08 10.53
CA ALA A 347 -19.12 -15.63 10.38
C ALA A 347 -18.08 -15.29 9.30
N THR A 348 -16.94 -16.00 9.28
CA THR A 348 -15.92 -15.89 8.23
C THR A 348 -16.47 -16.20 6.84
N ALA A 349 -17.29 -17.25 6.70
CA ALA A 349 -17.87 -17.61 5.40
C ALA A 349 -18.83 -16.55 4.85
N LEU A 350 -19.49 -15.76 5.72
CA LEU A 350 -20.29 -14.61 5.28
C LEU A 350 -19.41 -13.50 4.70
N LEU A 351 -18.28 -13.22 5.35
CA LEU A 351 -17.32 -12.22 4.85
C LEU A 351 -16.66 -12.68 3.53
N ASP A 352 -16.28 -13.95 3.44
CA ASP A 352 -15.69 -14.53 2.22
C ASP A 352 -16.64 -14.43 1.02
N ARG A 353 -17.97 -14.50 1.24
CA ARG A 353 -18.97 -14.32 0.17
C ARG A 353 -18.99 -12.91 -0.38
N ILE A 354 -18.87 -11.88 0.47
CA ILE A 354 -18.75 -10.49 0.01
C ILE A 354 -17.47 -10.32 -0.80
N VAL A 355 -16.33 -10.82 -0.28
CA VAL A 355 -15.03 -10.76 -0.99
C VAL A 355 -15.11 -11.44 -2.35
N ALA A 356 -15.73 -12.62 -2.43
CA ALA A 356 -15.91 -13.34 -3.68
C ALA A 356 -16.80 -12.57 -4.67
N ALA A 357 -17.88 -11.92 -4.20
CA ALA A 357 -18.74 -11.09 -5.02
C ALA A 357 -17.99 -9.88 -5.60
N VAL A 358 -17.21 -9.19 -4.78
CA VAL A 358 -16.35 -8.07 -5.20
C VAL A 358 -15.34 -8.54 -6.25
N GLN A 359 -14.58 -9.61 -5.97
CA GLN A 359 -13.57 -10.14 -6.90
C GLN A 359 -14.18 -10.58 -8.24
N LEU A 360 -15.36 -11.21 -8.21
CA LEU A 360 -16.06 -11.61 -9.42
C LEU A 360 -16.50 -10.40 -10.25
N HIS A 361 -17.00 -9.35 -9.60
CA HIS A 361 -17.46 -8.12 -10.25
C HIS A 361 -16.30 -7.30 -10.84
N THR A 362 -15.21 -7.13 -10.08
CA THR A 362 -14.02 -6.37 -10.52
C THR A 362 -13.12 -7.17 -11.46
N LYS A 363 -13.35 -8.48 -11.61
CA LYS A 363 -12.47 -9.42 -12.34
C LYS A 363 -11.02 -9.40 -11.84
N GLY A 364 -10.83 -9.18 -10.55
CA GLY A 364 -9.52 -9.10 -9.92
C GLY A 364 -8.76 -7.79 -10.15
N ALA A 365 -9.44 -6.74 -10.61
CA ALA A 365 -8.86 -5.40 -10.62
C ALA A 365 -8.49 -4.93 -9.19
N PRO A 366 -7.47 -4.07 -9.03
CA PRO A 366 -7.14 -3.49 -7.74
C PRO A 366 -8.33 -2.76 -7.11
N LEU A 367 -8.43 -2.81 -5.78
CA LEU A 367 -9.46 -2.08 -5.04
C LEU A 367 -9.24 -0.57 -5.16
N GLU A 368 -10.33 0.17 -5.36
CA GLU A 368 -10.31 1.64 -5.35
C GLU A 368 -10.46 2.20 -3.93
N ASP A 369 -11.14 1.47 -3.05
CA ASP A 369 -11.33 1.80 -1.64
C ASP A 369 -11.08 0.61 -0.69
N ASP A 370 -10.85 0.94 0.57
CA ASP A 370 -10.68 -0.04 1.62
C ASP A 370 -11.97 -0.85 1.81
N ILE A 371 -11.85 -2.17 2.03
CA ILE A 371 -13.00 -3.03 2.36
C ILE A 371 -12.80 -3.58 3.76
N THR A 372 -13.66 -3.14 4.67
CA THR A 372 -13.64 -3.57 6.06
C THR A 372 -14.98 -4.15 6.43
N MET A 373 -14.95 -5.30 7.09
CA MET A 373 -16.15 -6.02 7.43
C MET A 373 -16.06 -6.65 8.80
N LEU A 374 -17.21 -6.74 9.47
CA LEU A 374 -17.38 -7.38 10.76
C LEU A 374 -18.64 -8.24 10.72
N ALA A 375 -18.53 -9.51 11.09
CA ALA A 375 -19.64 -10.44 11.18
C ALA A 375 -19.75 -11.03 12.59
N VAL A 376 -20.99 -11.15 13.07
CA VAL A 376 -21.32 -11.76 14.36
C VAL A 376 -22.48 -12.73 14.15
N ARG A 377 -22.31 -14.00 14.51
CA ARG A 377 -23.39 -15.01 14.48
C ARG A 377 -23.68 -15.53 15.88
N ARG A 378 -24.96 -15.70 16.19
CA ARG A 378 -25.42 -16.42 17.40
C ARG A 378 -25.67 -17.88 17.05
N ILE A 379 -24.97 -18.80 17.71
CA ILE A 379 -24.98 -20.26 17.42
C ILE A 379 -26.00 -20.99 18.27
#